data_AF-A0A378I7X0-F1
#
_entry.id   AF-A0A378I7X0-F1
#
_cell.length_a   1.000
_cell.length_b   1.000
_cell.length_c   1.000
_cell.angle_alpha   90.00
_cell.angle_beta   90.00
_cell.angle_gamma   90.00
#
_symmetry.space_group_name_H-M   'P 1'
#
loop_
_entity.id
_entity.type
_entity.pdbx_description
1 polymer ?
#
loop_
_entity_poly.entity_id
_entity_poly.type
_entity_poly.pdbx_seq_one_letter_code
_entity_poly.pdbx_strand_id
1 'polypeptide(L)'
;MDKLSAFLLCLTLPASVVQAVGVNDNCSKIPGHWQGIYTLKTQADCSVYNGCTHLVMAEASYAGGNKFRIKLNPAVGQGGVFEIHCEDGNISSPVNPGNSVSLSCDESNHCFVVYDDERLSSEMAKQ
;
A
#
# COMPACT_ATOMS: atom_id res chain seq x y z
N MET A 1 -48.01 54.90 -13.05
CA MET A 1 -47.23 54.84 -11.80
C MET A 1 -47.94 53.83 -10.91
N ASP A 2 -47.51 52.62 -10.58
CA ASP A 2 -46.37 51.74 -10.91
C ASP A 2 -46.88 50.33 -10.51
N LYS A 3 -46.96 49.34 -11.40
CA LYS A 3 -45.93 48.38 -11.79
C LYS A 3 -45.30 47.56 -10.63
N LEU A 4 -45.60 46.25 -10.70
CA LEU A 4 -44.72 45.10 -10.50
C LEU A 4 -44.47 44.59 -9.06
N SER A 5 -45.20 43.50 -8.76
CA SER A 5 -44.72 42.37 -7.96
C SER A 5 -43.30 41.96 -8.36
N ALA A 6 -42.44 41.75 -7.37
CA ALA A 6 -41.18 41.03 -7.55
C ALA A 6 -41.08 39.90 -6.52
N PHE A 7 -41.11 38.70 -7.07
CA PHE A 7 -40.84 37.40 -6.47
C PHE A 7 -39.62 37.42 -5.53
N LEU A 8 -39.79 36.92 -4.30
CA LEU A 8 -38.68 36.46 -3.47
C LEU A 8 -38.10 35.17 -4.10
N LEU A 9 -36.94 35.28 -4.75
CA LEU A 9 -36.09 34.14 -5.07
C LEU A 9 -35.42 33.66 -3.77
N CYS A 10 -35.91 32.55 -3.21
CA CYS A 10 -35.13 31.73 -2.29
C CYS A 10 -33.94 31.15 -3.06
N LEU A 11 -32.75 31.74 -2.89
CA LEU A 11 -31.49 31.11 -3.28
C LEU A 11 -31.26 29.88 -2.39
N THR A 12 -31.63 28.71 -2.89
CA THR A 12 -31.15 27.44 -2.36
C THR A 12 -29.70 27.27 -2.78
N LEU A 13 -28.77 27.60 -1.89
CA LEU A 13 -27.37 27.20 -2.01
C LEU A 13 -27.30 25.67 -2.12
N PRO A 14 -26.67 25.09 -3.16
CA PRO A 14 -26.34 23.68 -3.12
C PRO A 14 -25.30 23.50 -2.01
N ALA A 15 -25.70 22.85 -0.91
CA ALA A 15 -24.77 22.30 0.04
C ALA A 15 -23.95 21.25 -0.72
N SER A 16 -22.74 21.60 -1.14
CA SER A 16 -21.75 20.65 -1.59
C SER A 16 -21.44 19.74 -0.40
N VAL A 17 -22.14 18.62 -0.32
CA VAL A 17 -21.78 17.50 0.54
C VAL A 17 -20.46 17.00 -0.03
N VAL A 18 -19.35 17.50 0.50
CA VAL A 18 -18.08 16.79 0.38
C VAL A 18 -18.31 15.50 1.15
N GLN A 19 -18.61 14.43 0.43
CA GLN A 19 -18.52 13.10 0.97
C GLN A 19 -17.07 12.98 1.46
N ALA A 20 -16.89 13.10 2.78
CA ALA A 20 -15.75 12.53 3.45
C ALA A 20 -15.89 11.02 3.25
N VAL A 21 -15.45 10.55 2.08
CA VAL A 21 -15.15 9.16 1.85
C VAL A 21 -14.20 8.83 3.00
N GLY A 22 -14.64 7.99 3.93
CA GLY A 22 -13.78 7.49 4.98
C GLY A 22 -12.60 6.86 4.28
N VAL A 23 -11.50 7.59 4.19
CA VAL A 23 -10.29 7.16 3.52
C VAL A 23 -9.91 5.90 4.26
N ASN A 24 -10.04 4.76 3.58
CA ASN A 24 -9.47 3.52 4.07
C ASN A 24 -7.96 3.75 3.98
N ASP A 25 -7.42 4.40 5.02
CA ASP A 25 -6.06 4.95 5.06
C ASP A 25 -5.07 3.83 5.32
N ASN A 26 -5.11 2.83 4.45
CA ASN A 26 -4.15 1.74 4.44
C ASN A 26 -2.73 2.28 4.27
N CYS A 27 -2.57 3.44 3.62
CA CYS A 27 -1.28 4.11 3.49
C CYS A 27 -0.65 4.47 4.84
N SER A 28 -1.41 5.03 5.79
CA SER A 28 -0.88 5.31 7.13
C SER A 28 -0.55 4.06 7.95
N LYS A 29 -1.06 2.89 7.54
CA LYS A 29 -0.75 1.60 8.18
C LYS A 29 0.55 0.97 7.68
N ILE A 30 1.16 1.47 6.60
CA ILE A 30 2.42 0.94 6.02
C ILE A 30 3.62 1.03 6.98
N PRO A 31 3.90 2.16 7.66
CA PRO A 31 5.12 2.28 8.46
C PRO A 31 5.18 1.29 9.63
N GLY A 32 6.35 0.71 9.88
CA GLY A 32 6.58 -0.24 10.96
C GLY A 32 7.46 -1.42 10.54
N HIS A 33 7.56 -2.38 11.46
CA HIS A 33 8.30 -3.62 11.25
C HIS A 33 7.39 -4.69 10.67
N TRP A 34 7.87 -5.38 9.65
CA TRP A 34 7.15 -6.44 8.94
C TRP A 34 8.00 -7.69 8.91
N GLN A 35 7.37 -8.84 9.12
CA GLN A 35 8.02 -10.14 9.06
C GLN A 35 7.18 -11.11 8.26
N GLY A 36 7.82 -11.92 7.44
CA GLY A 36 7.13 -12.90 6.63
C GLY A 36 8.05 -13.87 5.93
N ILE A 37 7.51 -14.44 4.86
CA ILE A 37 8.21 -15.34 3.97
C ILE A 37 8.10 -14.85 2.53
N TYR A 38 9.09 -15.20 1.71
CA TYR A 38 8.94 -15.18 0.27
C TYR A 38 9.18 -16.57 -0.30
N THR A 39 8.51 -16.88 -1.41
CA THR A 39 8.64 -18.14 -2.13
C THR A 39 9.01 -17.88 -3.58
N LEU A 40 10.13 -18.45 -4.01
CA LEU A 40 10.60 -18.43 -5.40
C LEU A 40 9.74 -19.36 -6.25
N LYS A 41 9.37 -18.91 -7.45
CA LYS A 41 8.45 -19.63 -8.35
C LYS A 41 9.14 -20.67 -9.24
N THR A 42 10.46 -20.56 -9.45
CA THR A 42 11.20 -21.42 -10.37
C THR A 42 12.20 -22.33 -9.64
N GLN A 43 12.35 -23.57 -10.10
CA GLN A 43 13.35 -24.50 -9.55
C GLN A 43 14.78 -24.00 -9.74
N ALA A 44 15.03 -23.25 -10.82
CA ALA A 44 16.34 -22.65 -11.09
C ALA A 44 16.72 -21.65 -9.98
N ASP A 45 15.81 -20.73 -9.64
CA ASP A 45 16.01 -19.81 -8.52
C ASP A 45 16.14 -20.56 -7.19
N CYS A 46 15.26 -21.54 -6.92
CA CYS A 46 15.31 -22.30 -5.67
C CYS A 46 16.67 -22.98 -5.46
N SER A 47 17.28 -23.48 -6.54
CA SER A 47 18.59 -24.16 -6.48
C SER A 47 19.73 -23.20 -6.15
N VAL A 48 19.66 -21.95 -6.63
CA VAL A 48 20.65 -20.90 -6.30
C VAL A 48 20.63 -20.54 -4.82
N TYR A 49 19.45 -20.57 -4.19
CA TYR A 49 19.24 -20.13 -2.81
C TYR A 49 19.03 -21.30 -1.82
N ASN A 50 19.34 -22.54 -2.22
CA ASN A 50 19.21 -23.74 -1.38
C ASN A 50 17.80 -23.95 -0.78
N GLY A 51 16.77 -23.63 -1.54
CA GLY A 51 15.37 -23.74 -1.13
C GLY A 51 14.49 -22.73 -1.84
N CYS A 52 13.18 -22.98 -1.84
CA CYS A 52 12.23 -22.06 -2.47
C CYS A 52 11.68 -21.01 -1.51
N THR A 53 11.50 -21.35 -0.23
CA THR A 53 10.83 -20.48 0.74
C THR A 53 11.79 -20.04 1.84
N HIS A 54 11.86 -18.73 2.06
CA HIS A 54 12.81 -18.14 3.00
C HIS A 54 12.17 -17.01 3.80
N LEU A 55 12.74 -16.72 4.98
CA LEU A 55 12.31 -15.62 5.83
C LEU A 55 12.72 -14.26 5.23
N VAL A 56 11.86 -13.27 5.43
CA VAL A 56 12.15 -11.87 5.10
C VAL A 56 11.60 -10.94 6.15
N MET A 57 12.39 -9.91 6.47
CA MET A 57 11.97 -8.79 7.30
C MET A 57 12.00 -7.51 6.48
N ALA A 58 11.07 -6.60 6.76
CA ALA A 58 11.05 -5.27 6.17
C ALA A 58 10.88 -4.21 7.25
N GLU A 59 11.60 -3.09 7.12
CA GLU A 59 11.32 -1.87 7.85
C GLU A 59 10.73 -0.85 6.88
N ALA A 60 9.51 -0.38 7.18
CA ALA A 60 8.84 0.63 6.38
C ALA A 60 8.81 1.96 7.14
N SER A 61 9.23 3.03 6.48
CA SER A 61 9.29 4.38 7.07
C SER A 61 8.73 5.42 6.11
N TYR A 62 8.20 6.51 6.65
CA TYR A 62 7.69 7.62 5.84
C TYR A 62 8.84 8.36 5.16
N ALA A 63 8.71 8.59 3.85
CA ALA A 63 9.70 9.31 3.04
C ALA A 63 9.20 10.68 2.54
N GLY A 64 7.94 11.04 2.82
CA GLY A 64 7.33 12.31 2.42
C GLY A 64 6.18 12.15 1.42
N GLY A 65 5.14 12.98 1.54
CA GLY A 65 3.94 12.90 0.71
C GLY A 65 3.26 11.53 0.80
N ASN A 66 3.21 10.83 -0.32
CA ASN A 66 2.66 9.49 -0.48
C ASN A 66 3.74 8.40 -0.60
N LYS A 67 4.99 8.72 -0.26
CA LYS A 67 6.14 7.83 -0.43
C LYS A 67 6.59 7.21 0.88
N PHE A 68 6.98 5.95 0.78
CA PHE A 68 7.49 5.17 1.90
C PHE A 68 8.79 4.49 1.50
N ARG A 69 9.79 4.56 2.38
CA ARG A 69 11.06 3.87 2.21
C ARG A 69 10.98 2.51 2.88
N ILE A 70 11.23 1.47 2.10
CA ILE A 70 11.24 0.07 2.53
C ILE A 70 12.68 -0.42 2.56
N LYS A 71 13.11 -0.97 3.69
CA LYS A 71 14.39 -1.69 3.83
C LYS A 71 14.10 -3.18 4.01
N LEU A 72 14.37 -3.97 2.97
CA LEU A 72 14.24 -5.43 3.00
C LEU A 72 15.53 -6.08 3.51
N ASN A 73 15.36 -7.06 4.40
CA ASN A 73 16.41 -7.89 4.97
C ASN A 73 15.97 -9.37 4.89
N PRO A 74 16.14 -10.03 3.74
CA PRO A 74 15.86 -11.44 3.62
C PRO A 74 16.96 -12.27 4.32
N ALA A 75 16.60 -13.44 4.84
CA ALA A 75 17.56 -14.36 5.45
C ALA A 75 18.51 -14.97 4.41
N VAL A 76 18.08 -15.04 3.14
CA VAL A 76 18.85 -15.53 2.01
C VAL A 76 18.70 -14.57 0.84
N GLY A 77 19.76 -14.37 0.05
CA GLY A 77 19.74 -13.46 -1.09
C GLY A 77 20.05 -12.01 -0.74
N GLN A 78 19.75 -11.09 -1.66
CA GLN A 78 20.12 -9.69 -1.54
C GLN A 78 18.94 -8.88 -1.01
N GLY A 79 19.14 -8.22 0.14
CA GLY A 79 18.24 -7.18 0.63
C GLY A 79 18.39 -5.87 -0.14
N GLY A 80 17.72 -4.83 0.30
CA GLY A 80 17.81 -3.55 -0.39
C GLY A 80 16.96 -2.47 0.24
N VAL A 81 17.14 -1.26 -0.26
CA VAL A 81 16.32 -0.11 0.11
C VAL A 81 15.69 0.43 -1.16
N PHE A 82 14.38 0.58 -1.15
CA PHE A 82 13.61 1.17 -2.25
C PHE A 82 12.46 2.00 -1.72
N GLU A 83 11.85 2.79 -2.60
CA GLU A 83 10.68 3.60 -2.28
C GLU A 83 9.44 3.02 -2.95
N ILE A 84 8.34 2.97 -2.21
CA ILE A 84 7.00 2.65 -2.71
C ILE A 84 6.12 3.88 -2.62
N HIS A 85 5.08 3.92 -3.43
CA HIS A 85 4.07 4.96 -3.44
C HIS A 85 2.72 4.37 -3.01
N CYS A 86 1.97 5.10 -2.19
CA CYS A 86 0.61 4.73 -1.81
C CYS A 86 -0.36 5.87 -2.11
N GLU A 87 -1.21 5.69 -3.13
CA GLU A 87 -2.23 6.67 -3.53
C GLU A 87 -3.60 6.01 -3.41
N ASP A 88 -4.50 6.61 -2.63
CA ASP A 88 -5.87 6.13 -2.41
C ASP A 88 -5.93 4.64 -1.98
N GLY A 89 -4.98 4.21 -1.16
CA GLY A 89 -4.85 2.83 -0.67
C GLY A 89 -4.19 1.85 -1.66
N ASN A 90 -3.84 2.29 -2.87
CA ASN A 90 -3.14 1.49 -3.87
C ASN A 90 -1.63 1.65 -3.71
N ILE A 91 -0.93 0.52 -3.50
CA ILE A 91 0.52 0.49 -3.36
C ILE A 91 1.15 0.17 -4.71
N SER A 92 2.08 1.02 -5.16
CA SER A 92 2.90 0.77 -6.34
C SER A 92 4.39 0.79 -5.97
N SER A 93 5.17 -0.07 -6.62
CA SER A 93 6.62 -0.13 -6.47
C SER A 93 7.30 0.03 -7.83
N PRO A 94 8.34 0.87 -7.96
CA PRO A 94 9.09 1.01 -9.19
C PRO A 94 10.07 -0.16 -9.43
N VAL A 95 10.26 -1.04 -8.44
CA VAL A 95 11.36 -2.02 -8.46
C VAL A 95 11.14 -3.12 -9.49
N ASN A 96 9.91 -3.55 -9.73
CA ASN A 96 9.58 -4.56 -10.73
C ASN A 96 8.27 -4.19 -11.45
N PRO A 97 8.31 -3.77 -12.73
CA PRO A 97 7.10 -3.52 -13.49
C PRO A 97 6.28 -4.81 -13.61
N GLY A 98 4.97 -4.73 -13.35
CA GLY A 98 4.07 -5.88 -13.38
C GLY A 98 3.94 -6.64 -12.06
N ASN A 99 4.56 -6.17 -10.98
CA ASN A 99 4.29 -6.69 -9.64
C ASN A 99 2.88 -6.28 -9.16
N SER A 100 2.38 -7.00 -8.17
CA SER A 100 1.20 -6.62 -7.39
C SER A 100 1.57 -6.52 -5.92
N VAL A 101 0.98 -5.53 -5.24
CA VAL A 101 1.10 -5.35 -3.79
C VAL A 101 -0.29 -5.08 -3.25
N SER A 102 -0.72 -5.87 -2.26
CA SER A 102 -1.95 -5.63 -1.52
C SER A 102 -1.64 -5.49 -0.04
N LEU A 103 -2.34 -4.56 0.61
CA LEU A 103 -2.29 -4.34 2.06
C LEU A 103 -3.71 -4.50 2.59
N SER A 104 -3.87 -5.39 3.56
CA SER A 104 -5.11 -5.60 4.28
C SER A 104 -4.85 -5.46 5.77
N CYS A 105 -5.73 -4.76 6.47
CA CYS A 105 -5.66 -4.63 7.91
C CYS A 105 -7.05 -4.87 8.50
N ASP A 106 -7.11 -5.63 9.59
CA ASP A 106 -8.36 -5.80 10.34
C ASP A 106 -8.65 -4.57 11.23
N GLU A 107 -9.79 -4.61 11.94
CA GLU A 107 -10.21 -3.56 12.87
C GLU A 107 -9.28 -3.40 14.08
N SER A 108 -8.47 -4.42 14.38
CA SER A 108 -7.47 -4.42 15.47
C SER A 108 -6.08 -3.95 15.01
N ASN A 109 -5.96 -3.45 13.76
CA ASN A 109 -4.70 -3.08 13.11
C ASN A 109 -3.70 -4.23 12.95
N HIS A 110 -4.16 -5.48 12.92
CA HIS A 110 -3.33 -6.56 12.39
C HIS A 110 -3.28 -6.42 10.89
N CYS A 111 -2.11 -6.10 10.35
CA CYS A 111 -1.90 -5.83 8.95
C CYS A 111 -1.09 -6.91 8.26
N PHE A 112 -1.48 -7.23 7.03
CA PHE A 112 -0.83 -8.19 6.17
C PHE A 112 -0.56 -7.56 4.81
N VAL A 113 0.64 -7.79 4.29
CA VAL A 113 1.03 -7.42 2.93
C VAL A 113 1.26 -8.69 2.13
N VAL A 114 0.67 -8.73 0.93
CA VAL A 114 0.98 -9.73 -0.08
C VAL A 114 1.64 -9.04 -1.25
N TYR A 115 2.77 -9.59 -1.68
CA TYR A 115 3.51 -9.19 -2.87
C TYR A 115 3.56 -10.36 -3.84
N ASP A 116 3.40 -10.10 -5.13
CA ASP A 116 3.58 -11.10 -6.18
C ASP A 116 4.19 -10.46 -7.43
N ASP A 117 5.21 -11.10 -8.01
CA ASP A 117 5.76 -10.78 -9.32
C ASP A 117 6.08 -12.05 -10.12
N GLU A 118 6.71 -11.94 -11.28
CA GLU A 118 7.06 -13.11 -12.10
C GLU A 118 7.98 -14.12 -11.40
N ARG A 119 8.84 -13.65 -10.49
CA ARG A 119 9.91 -14.44 -9.89
C ARG A 119 9.53 -15.04 -8.54
N LEU A 120 8.79 -14.30 -7.72
CA LEU A 120 8.46 -14.69 -6.35
C LEU A 120 7.09 -14.19 -5.89
N SER A 121 6.59 -14.82 -4.83
CA SER A 121 5.50 -14.31 -4.00
C SER A 121 6.00 -14.07 -2.57
N SER A 122 5.36 -13.17 -1.83
CA SER A 122 5.66 -12.94 -0.41
C SER A 122 4.39 -12.59 0.35
N GLU A 123 4.33 -13.05 1.59
CA GLU A 123 3.31 -12.70 2.56
C GLU A 123 4.01 -12.27 3.85
N MET A 124 3.66 -11.09 4.35
CA MET A 124 4.26 -10.49 5.53
C MET A 124 3.19 -9.95 6.47
N ALA A 125 3.39 -10.15 7.77
CA ALA A 125 2.57 -9.58 8.83
C ALA A 125 3.32 -8.46 9.53
N LYS A 126 2.59 -7.40 9.88
CA LYS A 126 3.11 -6.32 10.72
C LYS A 126 3.25 -6.79 12.17
N GLN A 127 4.36 -6.46 12.82
CA GLN A 127 4.61 -6.73 14.24
C GLN A 127 4.20 -5.57 15.14
#